data_AF-A0A9Q3SXS9-F1
#
_entry.id   AF-A0A9Q3SXS9-F1
#
_cell.length_a   1.000
_cell.length_b   1.000
_cell.length_c   1.000
_cell.angle_alpha   90.00
_cell.angle_beta   90.00
_cell.angle_gamma   90.00
#
_symmetry.space_group_name_H-M   'P 1'
#
loop_
_entity.id
_entity.type
_entity.pdbx_description
1 polymer ?
#
loop_
_entity_poly.entity_id
_entity_poly.type
_entity_poly.pdbx_seq_one_letter_code
_entity_poly.pdbx_strand_id
1 'polypeptide(L)' 'MKYINQKFTEDLLVSKAKKRITIKQLAVITGVNRSTLSDIIKGKTVIVQERTFDKLNDWLLKEEEK' A
#
# COMPACT_ATOMS: atom_id res chain seq x y z
N MET A 1 -1.55 -14.30 -7.02
CA MET A 1 -0.42 -13.49 -6.49
C MET A 1 -0.20 -12.33 -7.46
N LYS A 2 0.21 -11.16 -6.98
CA LYS A 2 0.46 -9.97 -7.80
C LYS A 2 1.83 -9.38 -7.46
N TYR A 3 2.48 -8.81 -8.48
CA TYR A 3 3.77 -8.16 -8.33
C TYR A 3 3.58 -6.71 -7.87
N ILE A 4 4.30 -6.31 -6.83
CA ILE A 4 4.43 -4.92 -6.41
C ILE A 4 5.65 -4.34 -7.11
N ASN A 5 5.41 -3.48 -8.09
CA ASN A 5 6.49 -2.76 -8.76
C ASN A 5 6.94 -1.56 -7.92
N GLN A 6 8.11 -1.02 -8.26
CA GLN A 6 8.68 0.13 -7.55
C GLN A 6 7.73 1.35 -7.57
N LYS A 7 7.11 1.62 -8.73
CA LYS A 7 6.16 2.72 -8.90
C LYS A 7 4.99 2.62 -7.92
N PHE A 8 4.42 1.44 -7.73
CA PHE A 8 3.31 1.20 -6.80
C PHE A 8 3.73 1.50 -5.35
N THR A 9 4.95 1.13 -4.97
CA THR A 9 5.50 1.47 -3.65
C THR A 9 5.72 2.97 -3.48
N GLU A 10 6.18 3.66 -4.53
CA GLU A 10 6.33 5.11 -4.54
C GLU A 10 4.97 5.82 -4.42
N ASP A 11 3.96 5.38 -5.17
CA ASP A 11 2.60 5.90 -5.11
C ASP A 11 2.03 5.74 -3.68
N LEU A 12 2.19 4.55 -3.07
CA LEU A 12 1.80 4.32 -1.66
C LEU A 12 2.49 5.29 -0.68
N LEU A 13 3.78 5.57 -0.88
CA LEU A 13 4.54 6.48 -0.03
C LEU A 13 4.07 7.93 -0.18
N VAL A 14 3.85 8.37 -1.42
CA VAL A 14 3.37 9.71 -1.75
C VAL A 14 1.98 9.93 -1.18
N SER A 15 1.04 9.03 -1.44
CA SER A 15 -0.34 9.05 -0.91
C SER A 15 -0.36 9.09 0.62
N LYS A 16 0.44 8.24 1.27
CA LYS A 16 0.57 8.21 2.72
C LYS A 16 1.09 9.54 3.27
N ALA A 17 2.08 10.14 2.61
CA ALA A 17 2.66 11.42 3.00
C ALA A 17 1.65 12.57 2.83
N LYS A 18 0.90 12.60 1.71
CA LYS A 18 -0.18 13.56 1.46
C LYS A 18 -1.23 13.55 2.57
N LYS A 19 -1.64 12.36 3.03
CA LYS A 19 -2.62 12.21 4.12
C LYS A 19 -2.03 12.32 5.54
N ARG A 20 -0.71 12.47 5.68
CA ARG A 20 0.01 12.50 6.97
C ARG A 20 -0.32 11.31 7.87
N ILE A 21 -0.54 10.12 7.29
CA ILE A 21 -0.84 8.91 8.05
C ILE A 21 0.40 8.04 8.26
N THR A 22 0.39 7.28 9.35
CA THR A 22 1.42 6.29 9.68
C THR A 22 1.15 4.95 8.97
N ILE A 23 2.17 4.08 8.89
CA ILE A 23 1.97 2.70 8.39
C ILE A 23 0.94 1.95 9.24
N LYS A 24 0.87 2.22 10.55
CA LYS A 24 -0.12 1.63 11.45
C LYS A 24 -1.54 2.04 11.05
N GLN A 25 -1.76 3.32 10.76
CA GLN A 25 -3.06 3.81 10.30
C GLN A 25 -3.40 3.28 8.92
N LEU A 26 -2.44 3.23 7.99
CA LEU A 26 -2.63 2.64 6.67
C LEU A 26 -3.06 1.17 6.77
N ALA A 27 -2.46 0.39 7.68
CA ALA A 27 -2.83 -0.99 7.96
C ALA A 27 -4.30 -1.13 8.40
N VAL A 28 -4.76 -0.24 9.28
CA VAL A 28 -6.15 -0.21 9.76
C VAL A 28 -7.10 0.16 8.63
N ILE A 29 -6.76 1.17 7.82
CA ILE A 29 -7.61 1.66 6.71
C ILE A 29 -7.76 0.60 5.60
N THR A 30 -6.65 -0.02 5.21
CA THR A 30 -6.62 -0.99 4.09
C THR A 30 -6.96 -2.41 4.55
N GLY A 31 -6.92 -2.69 5.85
CA GLY A 31 -7.05 -4.05 6.37
C GLY A 31 -5.93 -4.99 5.94
N VAL A 32 -4.75 -4.44 5.61
CA VAL A 32 -3.52 -5.18 5.30
C VAL A 32 -2.63 -5.20 6.55
N ASN A 33 -1.95 -6.32 6.81
CA ASN A 33 -1.09 -6.44 7.98
C ASN A 33 0.05 -5.41 7.93
N ARG A 34 0.33 -4.78 9.06
CA ARG A 34 1.40 -3.80 9.24
C ARG A 34 2.78 -4.36 8.85
N SER A 35 3.06 -5.63 9.14
CA SER A 35 4.32 -6.27 8.74
C SER A 35 4.45 -6.32 7.23
N THR A 36 3.41 -6.81 6.54
CA THR A 36 3.34 -6.86 5.07
C THR A 36 3.52 -5.49 4.45
N LEU A 37 2.85 -4.46 4.96
CA LEU A 37 3.05 -3.08 4.52
C LEU A 37 4.48 -2.59 4.72
N SER A 38 5.11 -2.93 5.85
CA SER A 38 6.50 -2.57 6.10
C SER A 38 7.45 -3.27 5.15
N ASP A 39 7.18 -4.52 4.77
CA ASP A 39 8.04 -5.27 3.85
C ASP A 39 7.88 -4.77 2.41
N ILE A 40 6.66 -4.40 2.00
CA ILE A 40 6.38 -3.72 0.72
C ILE A 40 7.16 -2.39 0.66
N ILE A 41 6.99 -1.52 1.66
CA ILE A 41 7.60 -0.19 1.68
C ILE A 41 9.13 -0.27 1.69
N LYS A 42 9.70 -1.27 2.37
CA LYS A 42 11.15 -1.49 2.41
C LYS A 42 11.69 -2.23 1.17
N GLY A 43 10.84 -2.56 0.20
CA GLY A 43 11.23 -3.33 -0.99
C GLY A 43 11.62 -4.78 -0.70
N LYS A 44 11.31 -5.30 0.50
CA LYS A 44 11.60 -6.69 0.88
C LYS A 44 10.61 -7.70 0.28
N THR A 45 9.41 -7.24 -0.06
CA THR A 45 8.37 -8.07 -0.67
C THR A 45 7.96 -7.48 -2.01
N VAL A 46 8.19 -8.26 -3.07
CA VAL A 46 7.82 -7.94 -4.45
C VAL A 46 6.59 -8.70 -4.93
N ILE A 47 6.15 -9.74 -4.19
CA ILE A 47 5.00 -10.55 -4.56
C ILE A 47 4.06 -10.65 -3.37
N VAL A 48 2.79 -10.27 -3.57
CA VAL A 48 1.74 -10.33 -2.54
C VAL A 48 0.54 -11.13 -3.03
N GLN A 49 -0.33 -11.52 -2.10
CA GLN A 49 -1.63 -12.10 -2.47
C GLN A 49 -2.47 -11.08 -3.25
N GLU A 50 -3.28 -11.56 -4.18
CA GLU A 50 -4.13 -10.69 -5.02
C GLU A 50 -5.05 -9.81 -4.17
N ARG A 51 -5.75 -10.40 -3.19
CA ARG A 51 -6.55 -9.63 -2.21
C ARG A 51 -5.78 -8.51 -1.49
N THR A 52 -4.48 -8.68 -1.27
CA THR A 52 -3.65 -7.65 -0.62
C THR A 52 -3.34 -6.54 -1.60
N PHE A 53 -3.02 -6.89 -2.84
CA PHE A 53 -2.83 -5.93 -3.92
C PHE A 53 -4.09 -5.09 -4.13
N ASP A 54 -5.25 -5.75 -4.27
CA ASP A 54 -6.53 -5.08 -4.55
C ASP A 54 -6.89 -4.09 -3.44
N LYS A 55 -6.75 -4.48 -2.17
CA LYS A 55 -6.98 -3.56 -1.02
C LYS A 55 -6.11 -2.30 -1.04
N LEU A 56 -4.85 -2.43 -1.46
CA LEU A 56 -3.92 -1.30 -1.56
C LEU A 56 -4.23 -0.45 -2.79
N ASN A 57 -4.56 -1.10 -3.91
CA ASN A 57 -4.92 -0.45 -5.16
C ASN A 57 -6.23 0.33 -5.02
N ASP A 58 -7.26 -0.26 -4.41
CA ASP A 58 -8.53 0.42 -4.12
C ASP A 58 -8.34 1.66 -3.25
N TRP A 59 -7.40 1.60 -2.30
CA TRP A 59 -7.07 2.74 -1.46
C TRP A 59 -6.36 3.85 -2.26
N LEU A 60 -5.47 3.49 -3.19
CA LEU A 60 -4.81 4.44 -4.09
C LEU A 60 -5.80 5.06 -5.09
N LEU A 61 -6.66 4.27 -5.74
CA LEU A 61 -7.61 4.75 -6.73
C LEU A 61 -8.68 5.68 -6.12
N LYS A 62 -9.09 5.43 -4.87
CA LYS A 62 -9.95 6.36 -4.12
C LYS A 62 -9.32 7.74 -3.89
N GLU A 63 -8.01 7.91 -4.14
CA GLU A 63 -7.40 9.25 -4.17
C GLU A 63 -7.52 9.95 -5.52
N GLU A 64 -7.58 9.23 -6.64
CA GLU A 64 -7.68 9.86 -7.97
C GLU A 64 -9.06 10.48 -8.24
N GLU A 65 -10.10 10.02 -7.53
CA GLU A 65 -11.47 10.54 -7.66
C GLU A 65 -11.75 11.84 -6.86
N LYS A 66 -10.73 12.47 -6.23
CA LYS A 66 -10.88 13.71 -5.45
C LYS A 66 -9.89 14.79 -5.84
#